data_AF-A0A7Y7RW74-F1
#
_entry.id   AF-A0A7Y7RW74-F1
#
_cell.length_a   1.000
_cell.length_b   1.000
_cell.length_c   1.000
_cell.angle_alpha   90.00
_cell.angle_beta   90.00
_cell.angle_gamma   90.00
#
_symmetry.space_group_name_H-M   'P 1'
#
loop_
_entity.id
_entity.type
_entity.pdbx_description
1 polymer ?
#
loop_
_entity_poly.entity_id
_entity_poly.type
_entity_poly.pdbx_seq_one_letter_code
_entity_poly.pdbx_strand_id
1 'polypeptide(L)'
;MISNSKSFSILKQQIQSAIDFSVLCCHAVPSLNAYIKAVEGGSAKKLPDADHFKGDPNFGQLRGYIPEYRKNLGKLMFINSFSYFEAYFKSLISEVIEFHGGQDNFVQQSLVRQHDHLLFADSEPAKNSANKLREYSKPSHKQKYAKHTKTLEHTDFRFPSELFATFGIMELGSNYRDLKASQIPHVAKWCFGVDLNDTELDQFSMYRDLRNNVVHGKTMNVEFNQANASNKFLRAFALKIDKHVTKHFFVIET
;
A
#
# COMPACT_ATOMS: atom_id res chain seq x y z
N MET A 1 15.88 12.13 -11.70
CA MET A 1 15.24 10.79 -11.70
C MET A 1 14.24 10.77 -10.56
N ILE A 2 13.01 10.28 -10.77
CA ILE A 2 11.99 10.23 -9.71
C ILE A 2 12.48 9.23 -8.66
N SER A 3 12.82 9.73 -7.46
CA SER A 3 13.31 8.89 -6.37
C SER A 3 12.16 8.18 -5.66
N ASN A 4 11.11 8.93 -5.34
CA ASN A 4 9.91 8.48 -4.65
C ASN A 4 8.66 9.07 -5.32
N SER A 5 7.52 8.38 -5.21
CA SER A 5 6.23 8.94 -5.62
C SER A 5 5.79 10.11 -4.72
N LYS A 6 4.90 10.95 -5.22
CA LYS A 6 4.22 11.98 -4.40
C LYS A 6 3.39 11.31 -3.32
N SER A 7 2.71 10.21 -3.66
CA SER A 7 1.91 9.39 -2.74
C SER A 7 2.73 8.90 -1.54
N PHE A 8 3.94 8.40 -1.76
CA PHE A 8 4.83 7.97 -0.66
C PHE A 8 5.33 9.15 0.19
N SER A 9 5.52 10.31 -0.42
CA SER A 9 5.91 11.52 0.32
C SER A 9 4.82 11.97 1.29
N ILE A 10 3.56 11.89 0.87
CA ILE A 10 2.38 12.15 1.73
C ILE A 10 2.32 11.13 2.87
N LEU A 11 2.47 9.83 2.58
CA LEU A 11 2.51 8.78 3.61
C LEU A 11 3.56 9.07 4.69
N LYS A 12 4.78 9.44 4.27
CA LYS A 12 5.87 9.75 5.17
C LYS A 12 5.51 10.91 6.11
N GLN A 13 4.88 11.95 5.57
CA GLN A 13 4.45 13.12 6.34
C GLN A 13 3.35 12.74 7.35
N GLN A 14 2.33 11.99 6.92
CA GLN A 14 1.23 11.56 7.78
C GLN A 14 1.69 10.64 8.92
N ILE A 15 2.57 9.69 8.62
CA ILE A 15 3.19 8.82 9.62
C ILE A 15 4.01 9.64 10.62
N GLN A 16 4.85 10.56 10.13
CA GLN A 16 5.68 11.38 11.00
C GLN A 16 4.82 12.24 11.94
N SER A 17 3.79 12.89 11.40
CA SER A 17 2.84 13.68 12.18
C SER A 17 2.14 12.86 13.28
N ALA A 18 1.73 11.62 12.97
CA ALA A 18 1.13 10.73 13.97
C ALA A 18 2.13 10.30 15.07
N ILE A 19 3.40 10.11 14.73
CA ILE A 19 4.47 9.81 15.69
C ILE A 19 4.74 11.04 16.56
N ASP A 20 4.89 12.22 15.97
CA ASP A 20 5.15 13.48 16.69
C ASP A 20 4.03 13.76 17.69
N PHE A 21 2.77 13.56 17.29
CA PHE A 21 1.63 13.66 18.19
C PHE A 21 1.69 12.61 19.32
N SER A 22 2.09 11.39 19.01
CA SER A 22 2.24 10.33 20.04
C SER A 22 3.33 10.66 21.05
N VAL A 23 4.46 11.24 20.60
CA VAL A 23 5.52 11.74 21.47
C VAL A 23 4.99 12.86 22.37
N LEU A 24 4.25 13.83 21.80
CA LEU A 24 3.61 14.89 22.57
C LEU A 24 2.70 14.32 23.67
N CYS A 25 1.82 13.36 23.36
CA CYS A 25 0.97 12.71 24.36
C CYS A 25 1.78 11.98 25.45
N CYS A 26 2.87 11.32 25.07
CA CYS A 26 3.76 10.62 25.99
C CYS A 26 4.51 11.55 26.96
N HIS A 27 4.68 12.83 26.62
CA HIS A 27 5.18 13.85 27.55
C HIS A 27 4.04 14.54 28.32
N ALA A 28 2.91 14.81 27.66
CA ALA A 28 1.79 15.54 28.25
C ALA A 28 1.12 14.77 29.40
N VAL A 29 0.89 13.46 29.25
CA VAL A 29 0.17 12.68 30.26
C VAL A 29 0.98 12.51 31.56
N PRO A 30 2.28 12.18 31.55
CA PRO A 30 3.10 12.20 32.76
C PRO A 30 3.15 13.58 33.43
N SER A 31 3.27 14.65 32.65
CA SER A 31 3.24 16.02 33.18
C SER A 31 1.91 16.34 33.86
N LEU A 32 0.79 15.96 33.24
CA LEU A 32 -0.55 16.10 33.85
C LEU A 32 -0.62 15.31 35.16
N ASN A 33 -0.13 14.07 35.20
CA ASN A 33 -0.11 13.25 36.42
C ASN A 33 0.71 13.91 37.54
N ALA A 34 1.88 14.48 37.22
CA ALA A 34 2.68 15.21 38.19
C ALA A 34 1.96 16.46 38.72
N TYR A 35 1.25 17.17 37.84
CA TYR A 35 0.50 18.36 38.21
C TYR A 35 -0.72 18.04 39.09
N ILE A 36 -1.43 16.96 38.80
CA ILE A 36 -2.51 16.43 39.65
C ILE A 36 -1.99 16.19 41.07
N LYS A 37 -0.84 15.52 41.20
CA LYS A 37 -0.20 15.29 42.50
C LYS A 37 0.20 16.58 43.21
N ALA A 38 0.64 17.60 42.47
CA ALA A 38 1.01 18.89 43.04
C ALA A 38 -0.21 19.66 43.59
N VAL A 39 -1.36 19.57 42.90
CA VAL A 39 -2.62 20.15 43.40
C VAL A 39 -3.08 19.42 44.67
N GLU A 40 -3.02 18.10 44.68
CA GLU A 40 -3.40 17.28 45.85
C GLU A 40 -2.49 17.50 47.05
N GLY A 41 -1.20 17.73 46.82
CA GLY A 41 -0.23 18.07 47.86
C GLY A 41 -0.30 19.53 48.34
N GLY A 42 -1.19 20.35 47.79
CA GLY A 42 -1.32 21.77 48.14
C GLY A 42 -0.25 22.69 47.54
N SER A 43 0.67 22.15 46.75
CA SER A 43 1.74 22.91 46.08
C SER A 43 1.26 23.68 44.83
N ALA A 44 0.07 23.35 44.32
CA ALA A 44 -0.59 24.08 43.24
C ALA A 44 -2.08 24.32 43.56
N LYS A 45 -2.64 25.44 43.09
CA LYS A 45 -4.02 25.84 43.44
C LYS A 45 -5.11 25.14 42.60
N LYS A 46 -4.87 24.95 41.30
CA LYS A 46 -5.79 24.29 40.36
C LYS A 46 -5.04 23.69 39.18
N LEU A 47 -5.67 22.78 38.43
CA LEU A 47 -5.15 22.32 37.14
C LEU A 47 -5.22 23.46 36.10
N PRO A 48 -4.33 23.45 35.08
CA PRO A 48 -4.50 24.29 33.90
C PRO A 48 -5.86 24.04 33.24
N ASP A 49 -6.43 25.11 32.69
CA ASP A 49 -7.69 25.02 31.95
C ASP A 49 -7.44 24.26 30.63
N ALA A 50 -8.38 23.41 30.22
CA ALA A 50 -8.24 22.65 28.99
C ALA A 50 -8.43 23.55 27.77
N ASP A 51 -7.60 23.36 26.73
CA ASP A 51 -7.58 24.21 25.54
C ASP A 51 -8.91 24.14 24.75
N HIS A 52 -9.37 22.93 24.45
CA HIS A 52 -10.57 22.70 23.64
C HIS A 52 -11.80 22.21 24.41
N PHE A 53 -11.67 21.87 25.70
CA PHE A 53 -12.78 21.37 26.52
C PHE A 53 -13.18 22.41 27.57
N LYS A 54 -14.45 22.84 27.55
CA LYS A 54 -14.99 23.83 28.51
C LYS A 54 -15.49 23.14 29.78
N GLY A 55 -15.35 23.83 30.92
CA GLY A 55 -15.84 23.40 32.22
C GLY A 55 -14.70 23.14 33.22
N ASP A 56 -15.08 22.92 34.48
CA ASP A 56 -14.10 22.66 35.54
C ASP A 56 -13.48 21.25 35.38
N PRO A 57 -12.15 21.11 35.51
CA PRO A 57 -11.49 19.82 35.39
C PRO A 57 -11.98 18.83 36.45
N ASN A 58 -12.54 17.70 36.02
CA ASN A 58 -12.89 16.61 36.93
C ASN A 58 -11.64 15.76 37.26
N PHE A 59 -11.06 16.00 38.44
CA PHE A 59 -9.84 15.33 38.93
C PHE A 59 -9.95 13.81 38.95
N GLY A 60 -11.06 13.26 39.47
CA GLY A 60 -11.26 11.83 39.58
C GLY A 60 -11.32 11.15 38.20
N GLN A 61 -11.96 11.82 37.25
CA GLN A 61 -12.12 11.34 35.88
C GLN A 61 -10.78 11.34 35.12
N LEU A 62 -10.02 12.45 35.17
CA LEU A 62 -8.70 12.54 34.52
C LEU A 62 -7.73 11.50 35.07
N ARG A 63 -7.74 11.27 36.39
CA ARG A 63 -6.95 10.21 37.02
C ARG A 63 -7.33 8.83 36.51
N GLY A 64 -8.62 8.56 36.30
CA GLY A 64 -9.11 7.30 35.72
C GLY A 64 -8.65 7.07 34.27
N TYR A 65 -8.39 8.13 33.51
CA TYR A 65 -7.94 8.02 32.11
C TYR A 65 -6.43 7.78 31.97
N ILE A 66 -5.64 8.24 32.94
CA ILE A 66 -4.17 8.11 32.88
C ILE A 66 -3.73 6.65 32.71
N PRO A 67 -4.21 5.63 33.44
CA PRO A 67 -3.73 4.26 33.24
C PRO A 67 -3.94 3.71 31.82
N GLU A 68 -5.01 4.14 31.14
CA GLU A 68 -5.41 3.59 29.84
C GLU A 68 -4.87 4.39 28.64
N TYR A 69 -4.20 5.52 28.87
CA TYR A 69 -3.78 6.42 27.77
C TYR A 69 -2.87 5.73 26.75
N ARG A 70 -1.94 4.86 27.20
CA ARG A 70 -0.98 4.17 26.31
C ARG A 70 -1.68 3.19 25.38
N LYS A 71 -2.70 2.49 25.88
CA LYS A 71 -3.49 1.53 25.09
C LYS A 71 -4.33 2.26 24.05
N ASN A 72 -4.97 3.37 24.45
CA ASN A 72 -5.72 4.20 23.51
C ASN A 72 -4.82 4.85 22.46
N LEU A 73 -3.66 5.34 22.87
CA LEU A 73 -2.67 5.92 21.95
C LEU A 73 -2.13 4.87 20.98
N GLY A 74 -1.77 3.69 21.47
CA GLY A 74 -1.31 2.57 20.63
C GLY A 74 -2.37 2.17 19.60
N LYS A 75 -3.63 2.04 20.03
CA LYS A 75 -4.77 1.77 19.15
C LYS A 75 -4.93 2.83 18.05
N LEU A 76 -4.95 4.11 18.42
CA LEU A 76 -5.10 5.22 17.46
C LEU A 76 -3.92 5.28 16.49
N MET A 77 -2.69 5.15 16.99
CA MET A 77 -1.48 5.17 16.15
C MET A 77 -1.48 4.01 15.16
N PHE A 78 -1.90 2.81 15.57
CA PHE A 78 -2.02 1.65 14.70
C PHE A 78 -3.07 1.84 13.60
N ILE A 79 -4.31 2.25 13.97
CA ILE A 79 -5.39 2.49 13.00
C ILE A 79 -4.97 3.54 11.97
N ASN A 80 -4.38 4.64 12.43
CA ASN A 80 -3.91 5.71 11.55
C ASN A 80 -2.82 5.21 10.60
N SER A 81 -1.82 4.50 11.12
CA SER A 81 -0.72 3.96 10.31
C SER A 81 -1.22 3.03 9.20
N PHE A 82 -2.17 2.15 9.53
CA PHE A 82 -2.78 1.24 8.55
C PHE A 82 -3.60 2.01 7.52
N SER A 83 -4.43 2.96 7.96
CA SER A 83 -5.29 3.75 7.07
C SER A 83 -4.47 4.61 6.10
N TYR A 84 -3.38 5.23 6.57
CA TYR A 84 -2.46 5.99 5.74
C TYR A 84 -1.77 5.09 4.71
N PHE A 85 -1.36 3.88 5.10
CA PHE A 85 -0.80 2.90 4.17
C PHE A 85 -1.81 2.50 3.07
N GLU A 86 -3.07 2.23 3.43
CA GLU A 86 -4.12 1.91 2.44
C GLU A 86 -4.35 3.07 1.47
N ALA A 87 -4.45 4.30 1.99
CA ALA A 87 -4.61 5.49 1.18
C ALA A 87 -3.43 5.68 0.22
N TYR A 88 -2.20 5.54 0.72
CA TYR A 88 -0.98 5.58 -0.07
C TYR A 88 -1.03 4.61 -1.25
N PHE A 89 -1.38 3.35 -1.01
CA PHE A 89 -1.34 2.33 -2.05
C PHE A 89 -2.35 2.64 -3.17
N LYS A 90 -3.56 3.11 -2.81
CA LYS A 90 -4.56 3.55 -3.79
C LYS A 90 -4.12 4.79 -4.56
N SER A 91 -3.54 5.77 -3.87
CA SER A 91 -3.00 6.99 -4.49
C SER A 91 -1.83 6.68 -5.42
N LEU A 92 -0.97 5.71 -5.09
CA LEU A 92 0.12 5.28 -5.95
C LEU A 92 -0.39 4.73 -7.28
N ILE A 93 -1.45 3.91 -7.26
CA ILE A 93 -2.08 3.41 -8.49
C ILE A 93 -2.62 4.57 -9.32
N SER A 94 -3.32 5.52 -8.69
CA SER A 94 -3.82 6.73 -9.37
C SER A 94 -2.67 7.52 -10.00
N GLU A 95 -1.58 7.72 -9.27
CA GLU A 95 -0.41 8.47 -9.71
C GLU A 95 0.28 7.79 -10.91
N VAL A 96 0.36 6.45 -10.94
CA VAL A 96 0.83 5.69 -12.10
C VAL A 96 -0.07 5.94 -13.31
N ILE A 97 -1.39 5.83 -13.15
CA ILE A 97 -2.34 6.04 -14.24
C ILE A 97 -2.26 7.48 -14.77
N GLU A 98 -2.19 8.46 -13.87
CA GLU A 98 -2.06 9.88 -14.21
C GLU A 98 -0.74 10.19 -14.92
N PHE A 99 0.36 9.55 -14.49
CA PHE A 99 1.67 9.70 -15.14
C PHE A 99 1.63 9.28 -16.62
N HIS A 100 0.82 8.28 -16.96
CA HIS A 100 0.61 7.79 -18.34
C HIS A 100 -0.50 8.54 -19.11
N GLY A 101 -0.83 9.76 -18.68
CA GLY A 101 -1.83 10.62 -19.34
C GLY A 101 -3.27 10.37 -18.91
N GLY A 102 -3.48 9.66 -17.80
CA GLY A 102 -4.80 9.35 -17.27
C GLY A 102 -5.36 8.03 -17.80
N GLN A 103 -6.49 7.59 -17.22
CA GLN A 103 -7.06 6.26 -17.47
C GLN A 103 -7.40 6.04 -18.94
N ASP A 104 -8.12 6.98 -19.56
CA ASP A 104 -8.57 6.83 -20.94
C ASP A 104 -7.37 6.76 -21.90
N ASN A 105 -6.39 7.66 -21.74
CA ASN A 105 -5.19 7.65 -22.57
C ASN A 105 -4.40 6.36 -22.39
N PHE A 106 -4.21 5.91 -21.15
CA PHE A 106 -3.44 4.71 -20.86
C PHE A 106 -4.11 3.44 -21.43
N VAL A 107 -5.44 3.35 -21.34
CA VAL A 107 -6.21 2.27 -21.97
C VAL A 107 -6.13 2.34 -23.50
N GLN A 108 -6.29 3.52 -24.10
CA GLN A 108 -6.20 3.68 -25.56
C GLN A 108 -4.82 3.31 -26.11
N GLN A 109 -3.75 3.77 -25.46
CA GLN A 109 -2.38 3.39 -25.84
C GLN A 109 -2.16 1.87 -25.75
N SER A 110 -2.70 1.24 -24.70
CA SER A 110 -2.62 -0.22 -24.56
C SER A 110 -3.39 -0.96 -25.66
N LEU A 111 -4.58 -0.49 -26.03
CA LEU A 111 -5.40 -1.06 -27.11
C LEU A 111 -4.74 -0.93 -28.48
N VAL A 112 -4.17 0.24 -28.79
CA VAL A 112 -3.43 0.46 -30.06
C VAL A 112 -2.27 -0.52 -30.16
N ARG A 113 -1.45 -0.63 -29.11
CA ARG A 113 -0.33 -1.59 -29.10
C ARG A 113 -0.79 -3.03 -29.19
N GLN A 114 -1.85 -3.40 -28.49
CA GLN A 114 -2.43 -4.74 -28.58
C GLN A 114 -2.84 -5.05 -30.03
N HIS A 115 -3.49 -4.11 -30.71
CA HIS A 115 -3.88 -4.26 -32.11
C HIS A 115 -2.66 -4.38 -33.03
N ASP A 116 -1.64 -3.53 -32.86
CA ASP A 116 -0.42 -3.58 -33.65
C ASP A 116 0.32 -4.92 -33.49
N HIS A 117 0.35 -5.47 -32.27
CA HIS A 117 0.92 -6.79 -32.00
C HIS A 117 0.13 -7.93 -32.66
N LEU A 118 -1.20 -7.82 -32.74
CA LEU A 118 -2.03 -8.78 -33.47
C LEU A 118 -1.77 -8.71 -34.99
N LEU A 119 -1.65 -7.51 -35.55
CA LEU A 119 -1.29 -7.33 -36.96
C LEU A 119 0.10 -7.90 -37.26
N PHE A 120 1.08 -7.70 -36.37
CA PHE A 120 2.41 -8.28 -36.54
C PHE A 120 2.40 -9.80 -36.51
N ALA A 121 1.55 -10.41 -35.69
CA ALA A 121 1.40 -11.87 -35.65
C ALA A 121 0.95 -12.47 -36.99
N ASP A 122 0.32 -11.66 -37.85
CA ASP A 122 -0.09 -12.05 -39.20
C ASP A 122 1.00 -11.83 -40.27
N SER A 123 2.11 -11.18 -39.91
CA SER A 123 3.28 -11.04 -40.79
C SER A 123 3.91 -12.41 -41.10
N GLU A 124 4.37 -12.61 -42.33
CA GLU A 124 4.92 -13.90 -42.79
C GLU A 124 6.00 -14.52 -41.87
N PRO A 125 6.99 -13.76 -41.37
CA PRO A 125 8.03 -14.31 -40.49
C PRO A 125 7.47 -14.85 -39.16
N ALA A 126 6.54 -14.13 -38.54
CA ALA A 126 5.93 -14.51 -37.28
C ALA A 126 4.90 -15.62 -37.46
N LYS A 127 4.07 -15.52 -38.49
CA LYS A 127 2.97 -16.46 -38.82
C LYS A 127 3.47 -17.89 -38.98
N ASN A 128 4.60 -18.08 -39.65
CA ASN A 128 5.18 -19.42 -39.86
C ASN A 128 5.55 -20.11 -38.55
N SER A 129 6.24 -19.41 -37.64
CA SER A 129 6.61 -19.97 -36.33
C SER A 129 5.39 -20.11 -35.41
N ALA A 130 4.50 -19.12 -35.39
CA ALA A 130 3.27 -19.16 -34.60
C ALA A 130 2.37 -20.36 -34.99
N ASN A 131 2.21 -20.62 -36.30
CA ASN A 131 1.43 -21.78 -36.78
C ASN A 131 2.00 -23.13 -36.31
N LYS A 132 3.32 -23.24 -36.07
CA LYS A 132 3.92 -24.47 -35.51
C LYS A 132 3.67 -24.64 -34.01
N LEU A 133 3.22 -23.59 -33.32
CA LEU A 133 2.84 -23.58 -31.92
C LEU A 133 1.32 -23.66 -31.69
N ARG A 134 0.51 -23.43 -32.74
CA ARG A 134 -0.96 -23.57 -32.73
C ARG A 134 -1.40 -25.05 -32.80
N GLU A 135 -0.84 -25.90 -31.95
CA GLU A 135 -1.24 -27.30 -31.80
C GLU A 135 -1.30 -27.69 -30.31
N TYR A 136 -2.06 -28.74 -29.98
CA TYR A 136 -2.01 -29.30 -28.63
C TYR A 136 -0.61 -29.83 -28.32
N SER A 137 -0.10 -29.51 -27.13
CA SER A 137 1.26 -29.86 -26.72
C SER A 137 1.48 -31.37 -26.73
N LYS A 138 2.48 -31.81 -27.49
CA LYS A 138 2.96 -33.20 -27.53
C LYS A 138 4.30 -33.29 -26.80
N PRO A 139 4.47 -34.18 -25.81
CA PRO A 139 5.74 -34.33 -25.07
C PRO A 139 6.96 -34.57 -25.97
N SER A 140 6.77 -35.32 -27.07
CA SER A 140 7.81 -35.61 -28.07
C SER A 140 8.30 -34.38 -28.84
N HIS A 141 7.54 -33.29 -28.88
CA HIS A 141 7.85 -32.08 -29.66
C HIS A 141 8.45 -30.94 -28.81
N LYS A 142 8.83 -31.19 -27.56
CA LYS A 142 9.32 -30.15 -26.64
C LYS A 142 10.44 -29.28 -27.22
N GLN A 143 11.42 -29.90 -27.88
CA GLN A 143 12.53 -29.17 -28.52
C GLN A 143 12.08 -28.31 -29.71
N LYS A 144 11.14 -28.82 -30.53
CA LYS A 144 10.53 -28.08 -31.65
C LYS A 144 9.80 -26.85 -31.13
N TYR A 145 8.99 -26.99 -30.08
CA TYR A 145 8.30 -25.85 -29.48
C TYR A 145 9.26 -24.81 -28.94
N ALA A 146 10.26 -25.24 -28.15
CA ALA A 146 11.28 -24.33 -27.61
C ALA A 146 12.02 -23.54 -28.72
N LYS A 147 12.29 -24.18 -29.87
CA LYS A 147 12.91 -23.50 -31.02
C LYS A 147 12.01 -22.38 -31.55
N HIS A 148 10.74 -22.66 -31.84
CA HIS A 148 9.82 -21.66 -32.39
C HIS A 148 9.44 -20.57 -31.38
N THR A 149 9.33 -20.90 -30.09
CA THR A 149 9.17 -19.92 -29.02
C THR A 149 10.33 -18.93 -29.01
N LYS A 150 11.58 -19.41 -29.00
CA LYS A 150 12.76 -18.54 -29.07
C LYS A 150 12.81 -17.68 -30.34
N THR A 151 12.35 -18.23 -31.47
CA THR A 151 12.25 -17.44 -32.71
C THR A 151 11.30 -16.27 -32.54
N LEU A 152 10.13 -16.49 -31.91
CA LEU A 152 9.15 -15.43 -31.70
C LEU A 152 9.57 -14.42 -30.62
N GLU A 153 10.28 -14.84 -29.58
CA GLU A 153 10.82 -13.96 -28.52
C GLU A 153 11.75 -12.85 -29.05
N HIS A 154 12.37 -13.06 -30.22
CA HIS A 154 13.24 -12.08 -30.88
C HIS A 154 12.52 -11.27 -31.97
N THR A 155 11.19 -11.24 -31.95
CA THR A 155 10.36 -10.47 -32.89
C THR A 155 9.36 -9.58 -32.13
N ASP A 156 8.58 -8.76 -32.84
CA ASP A 156 7.49 -7.98 -32.24
C ASP A 156 6.23 -8.81 -31.93
N PHE A 157 6.31 -10.14 -32.12
CA PHE A 157 5.27 -11.06 -31.70
C PHE A 157 5.15 -11.03 -30.18
N ARG A 158 3.94 -10.77 -29.69
CA ARG A 158 3.61 -10.84 -28.27
C ARG A 158 2.86 -12.12 -27.95
N PHE A 159 3.30 -12.79 -26.89
CA PHE A 159 2.65 -14.02 -26.45
C PHE A 159 1.29 -13.71 -25.81
N PRO A 160 0.36 -14.68 -25.73
CA PRO A 160 -0.94 -14.46 -25.08
C PRO A 160 -0.83 -13.83 -23.69
N SER A 161 0.19 -14.20 -22.90
CA SER A 161 0.46 -13.61 -21.58
C SER A 161 0.65 -12.10 -21.60
N GLU A 162 1.24 -11.55 -22.66
CA GLU A 162 1.46 -10.11 -22.83
C GLU A 162 0.23 -9.43 -23.44
N LEU A 163 -0.49 -10.11 -24.33
CA LEU A 163 -1.74 -9.61 -24.91
C LEU A 163 -2.85 -9.42 -23.86
N PHE A 164 -2.83 -10.20 -22.77
CA PHE A 164 -3.74 -10.02 -21.64
C PHE A 164 -3.41 -8.80 -20.76
N ALA A 165 -2.25 -8.14 -20.94
CA ALA A 165 -1.88 -6.97 -20.13
C ALA A 165 -2.89 -5.82 -20.29
N THR A 166 -3.45 -5.63 -21.49
CA THR A 166 -4.48 -4.61 -21.76
C THR A 166 -5.72 -4.80 -20.91
N PHE A 167 -6.19 -6.04 -20.76
CA PHE A 167 -7.30 -6.36 -19.87
C PHE A 167 -6.95 -6.01 -18.41
N GLY A 168 -5.74 -6.33 -17.97
CA GLY A 168 -5.25 -5.97 -16.64
C GLY A 168 -5.27 -4.45 -16.39
N ILE A 169 -4.87 -3.64 -17.37
CA ILE A 169 -4.91 -2.17 -17.29
C ILE A 169 -6.35 -1.67 -17.17
N MET A 170 -7.28 -2.21 -17.97
CA MET A 170 -8.69 -1.83 -17.93
C MET A 170 -9.34 -2.15 -16.57
N GLU A 171 -9.09 -3.36 -16.05
CA GLU A 171 -9.60 -3.79 -14.74
C GLU A 171 -9.00 -2.99 -13.60
N LEU A 172 -7.69 -2.69 -13.66
CA LEU A 172 -7.03 -1.88 -12.65
C LEU A 172 -7.61 -0.47 -12.61
N GLY A 173 -7.73 0.19 -13.77
CA GLY A 173 -8.29 1.55 -13.87
C GLY A 173 -9.72 1.63 -13.36
N SER A 174 -10.52 0.60 -13.59
CA SER A 174 -11.93 0.59 -13.18
C SER A 174 -12.13 0.30 -11.69
N ASN A 175 -11.27 -0.54 -11.09
CA ASN A 175 -11.55 -1.12 -9.77
C ASN A 175 -10.58 -0.71 -8.65
N TYR A 176 -9.49 0.03 -8.93
CA TYR A 176 -8.47 0.32 -7.91
C TYR A 176 -8.99 1.12 -6.70
N ARG A 177 -10.05 1.93 -6.89
CA ARG A 177 -10.66 2.73 -5.81
C ARG A 177 -11.31 1.85 -4.74
N ASP A 178 -11.93 0.76 -5.16
CA ASP A 178 -12.64 -0.20 -4.31
C ASP A 178 -11.74 -1.32 -3.77
N LEU A 179 -10.43 -1.21 -4.00
CA LEU A 179 -9.45 -2.18 -3.56
C LEU A 179 -9.49 -2.34 -2.04
N LYS A 180 -9.70 -3.58 -1.58
CA LYS A 180 -9.70 -3.96 -0.16
C LYS A 180 -8.28 -4.16 0.35
N ALA A 181 -8.06 -3.92 1.64
CA ALA A 181 -6.79 -4.19 2.33
C ALA A 181 -6.18 -5.55 1.95
N SER A 182 -7.00 -6.60 1.93
CA SER A 182 -6.59 -7.98 1.64
C SER A 182 -6.04 -8.18 0.22
N GLN A 183 -6.39 -7.29 -0.72
CA GLN A 183 -5.96 -7.36 -2.10
C GLN A 183 -4.64 -6.61 -2.35
N ILE A 184 -4.20 -5.75 -1.42
CA ILE A 184 -2.99 -4.93 -1.60
C ILE A 184 -1.76 -5.78 -1.93
N PRO A 185 -1.43 -6.86 -1.19
CA PRO A 185 -0.24 -7.65 -1.50
C PRO A 185 -0.36 -8.37 -2.85
N HIS A 186 -1.56 -8.79 -3.23
CA HIS A 186 -1.83 -9.43 -4.52
C HIS A 186 -1.58 -8.46 -5.68
N VAL A 187 -2.08 -7.22 -5.56
CA VAL A 187 -1.85 -6.18 -6.59
C VAL A 187 -0.39 -5.76 -6.62
N ALA A 188 0.26 -5.57 -5.47
CA ALA A 188 1.69 -5.27 -5.43
C ALA A 188 2.54 -6.35 -6.12
N LYS A 189 2.25 -7.63 -5.87
CA LYS A 189 3.00 -8.75 -6.45
C LYS A 189 2.71 -8.96 -7.94
N TRP A 190 1.43 -9.05 -8.31
CA TRP A 190 1.04 -9.50 -9.65
C TRP A 190 0.82 -8.38 -10.65
N CYS A 191 0.38 -7.19 -10.19
CA CYS A 191 0.24 -6.04 -11.07
C CYS A 191 1.55 -5.26 -11.17
N PHE A 192 2.21 -5.01 -10.04
CA PHE A 192 3.44 -4.22 -10.02
C PHE A 192 4.73 -5.04 -10.02
N GLY A 193 4.66 -6.38 -9.97
CA GLY A 193 5.87 -7.21 -10.00
C GLY A 193 6.76 -7.08 -8.76
N VAL A 194 6.23 -6.57 -7.64
CA VAL A 194 7.01 -6.39 -6.42
C VAL A 194 7.32 -7.77 -5.83
N ASP A 195 8.60 -8.05 -5.62
CA ASP A 195 9.05 -9.30 -5.02
C ASP A 195 8.69 -9.33 -3.52
N LEU A 196 7.60 -10.02 -3.18
CA LEU A 196 7.11 -10.18 -1.81
C LEU A 196 7.34 -11.60 -1.31
N ASN A 197 8.01 -11.71 -0.15
CA ASN A 197 8.23 -12.99 0.51
C ASN A 197 7.07 -13.36 1.45
N ASP A 198 6.98 -14.64 1.81
CA ASP A 198 5.87 -15.16 2.63
C ASP A 198 5.80 -14.49 4.01
N THR A 199 6.94 -14.16 4.61
CA THR A 199 7.00 -13.43 5.89
C THR A 199 6.34 -12.05 5.79
N GLU A 200 6.55 -11.31 4.71
CA GLU A 200 5.91 -10.01 4.48
C GLU A 200 4.40 -10.16 4.28
N LEU A 201 3.97 -11.20 3.57
CA LEU A 201 2.55 -11.50 3.34
C LEU A 201 1.84 -11.86 4.66
N ASP A 202 2.46 -12.71 5.47
CA ASP A 202 1.95 -13.13 6.77
C ASP A 202 1.89 -11.97 7.76
N GLN A 203 2.94 -11.15 7.83
CA GLN A 203 2.95 -9.96 8.68
C GLN A 203 1.87 -8.96 8.25
N PHE A 204 1.72 -8.73 6.95
CA PHE A 204 0.66 -7.85 6.46
C PHE A 204 -0.74 -8.41 6.78
N SER A 205 -0.97 -9.70 6.58
CA SER A 205 -2.24 -10.35 6.92
C SER A 205 -2.54 -10.25 8.42
N MET A 206 -1.55 -10.50 9.27
CA MET A 206 -1.67 -10.36 10.71
C MET A 206 -2.09 -8.93 11.11
N TYR A 207 -1.44 -7.90 10.55
CA TYR A 207 -1.82 -6.51 10.84
C TYR A 207 -3.19 -6.13 10.27
N ARG A 208 -3.56 -6.63 9.09
CA ARG A 208 -4.90 -6.44 8.54
C ARG A 208 -5.97 -7.02 9.47
N ASP A 209 -5.76 -8.24 9.95
CA ASP A 209 -6.70 -8.93 10.81
C ASP A 209 -6.80 -8.23 12.18
N LEU A 210 -5.66 -7.76 12.71
CA LEU A 210 -5.64 -6.91 13.89
C LEU A 210 -6.43 -5.61 13.67
N ARG A 211 -6.26 -4.94 12.53
CA ARG A 211 -7.01 -3.72 12.17
C ARG A 211 -8.50 -3.99 12.12
N ASN A 212 -8.93 -5.08 11.48
CA ASN A 212 -10.33 -5.46 11.43
C ASN A 212 -10.90 -5.74 12.83
N ASN A 213 -10.15 -6.46 13.67
CA ASN A 213 -10.59 -6.74 15.05
C ASN A 213 -10.71 -5.46 15.88
N VAL A 214 -9.80 -4.51 15.72
CA VAL A 214 -9.86 -3.21 16.41
C VAL A 214 -11.05 -2.39 15.92
N VAL A 215 -11.24 -2.26 14.60
CA VAL A 215 -12.34 -1.47 14.01
C VAL A 215 -13.72 -2.07 14.34
N HIS A 216 -13.83 -3.38 14.43
CA HIS A 216 -15.07 -4.07 14.83
C HIS A 216 -15.24 -4.24 16.35
N GLY A 217 -14.39 -3.62 17.17
CA GLY A 217 -14.51 -3.65 18.63
C GLY A 217 -14.20 -5.02 19.27
N LYS A 218 -13.63 -5.97 18.52
CA LYS A 218 -13.21 -7.29 19.04
C LYS A 218 -11.91 -7.20 19.83
N THR A 219 -11.02 -6.29 19.45
CA THR A 219 -9.78 -6.00 20.16
C THR A 219 -9.86 -4.62 20.78
N MET A 220 -9.92 -4.56 22.11
CA MET A 220 -10.06 -3.29 22.82
C MET A 220 -8.73 -2.55 23.00
N ASN A 221 -7.61 -3.30 23.01
CA ASN A 221 -6.28 -2.78 23.33
C ASN A 221 -5.26 -3.18 22.26
N VAL A 222 -4.46 -2.20 21.84
CA VAL A 222 -3.24 -2.41 21.06
C VAL A 222 -2.11 -1.76 21.84
N GLU A 223 -1.12 -2.56 22.22
CA GLU A 223 0.03 -2.06 22.96
C GLU A 223 0.84 -1.08 22.12
N PHE A 224 1.36 -0.03 22.74
CA PHE A 224 2.11 1.02 22.02
C PHE A 224 3.32 0.46 21.26
N ASN A 225 4.01 -0.55 21.83
CA ASN A 225 5.12 -1.23 21.17
C ASN A 225 4.67 -2.02 19.92
N GLN A 226 3.50 -2.66 19.98
CA GLN A 226 2.92 -3.36 18.84
C GLN A 226 2.53 -2.37 17.73
N ALA A 227 1.96 -1.22 18.11
CA ALA A 227 1.65 -0.15 17.18
C ALA A 227 2.91 0.40 16.50
N ASN A 228 4.01 0.61 17.25
CA ASN A 228 5.31 1.02 16.67
C ASN A 228 5.90 -0.02 15.71
N ALA A 229 5.83 -1.31 16.07
CA ALA A 229 6.30 -2.39 15.21
C ALA A 229 5.51 -2.43 13.89
N SER A 230 4.19 -2.31 13.97
CA SER A 230 3.32 -2.28 12.79
C SER A 230 3.59 -1.07 11.89
N ASN A 231 3.81 0.12 12.46
CA ASN A 231 4.18 1.32 11.72
C ASN A 231 5.51 1.12 10.97
N LYS A 232 6.53 0.62 11.67
CA LYS A 232 7.85 0.33 11.08
C LYS A 232 7.74 -0.63 9.90
N PHE A 233 6.95 -1.70 10.05
CA PHE A 233 6.67 -2.66 8.99
C PHE A 233 5.96 -2.00 7.81
N LEU A 234 4.81 -1.35 8.03
CA LEU A 234 4.01 -0.74 6.96
C LEU A 234 4.80 0.32 6.18
N ARG A 235 5.64 1.10 6.87
CA ARG A 235 6.53 2.07 6.24
C ARG A 235 7.61 1.42 5.39
N ALA A 236 8.24 0.35 5.88
CA ALA A 236 9.24 -0.40 5.11
C ALA A 236 8.61 -1.08 3.89
N PHE A 237 7.42 -1.66 4.06
CA PHE A 237 6.63 -2.28 3.02
C PHE A 237 6.23 -1.27 1.93
N ALA A 238 5.73 -0.09 2.33
CA ALA A 238 5.45 1.01 1.41
C ALA A 238 6.70 1.49 0.66
N LEU A 239 7.84 1.65 1.35
CA LEU A 239 9.09 2.07 0.70
C LEU A 239 9.56 1.06 -0.35
N LYS A 240 9.41 -0.23 -0.06
CA LYS A 240 9.76 -1.30 -1.00
C LYS A 240 8.89 -1.25 -2.26
N ILE A 241 7.58 -1.10 -2.09
CA ILE A 241 6.63 -0.94 -3.19
C ILE A 241 6.96 0.32 -3.99
N ASP A 242 7.11 1.47 -3.31
CA ASP A 242 7.39 2.76 -3.92
C ASP A 242 8.64 2.71 -4.80
N LYS A 243 9.77 2.24 -4.26
CA LYS A 243 11.02 2.12 -5.01
C LYS A 243 10.91 1.23 -6.24
N HIS A 244 10.12 0.16 -6.16
CA HIS A 244 9.91 -0.72 -7.30
C HIS A 244 9.06 -0.01 -8.37
N VAL A 245 7.94 0.59 -7.97
CA VAL A 245 7.01 1.26 -8.89
C VAL A 245 7.67 2.47 -9.55
N THR A 246 8.38 3.33 -8.80
CA THR A 246 9.07 4.49 -9.39
C THR A 246 10.15 4.09 -10.38
N LYS A 247 10.86 2.98 -10.12
CA LYS A 247 11.90 2.47 -11.01
C LYS A 247 11.35 1.90 -12.32
N HIS A 248 10.20 1.22 -12.27
CA HIS A 248 9.72 0.40 -13.37
C HIS A 248 8.50 0.97 -14.11
N PHE A 249 7.66 1.79 -13.46
CA PHE A 249 6.38 2.25 -14.00
C PHE A 249 6.34 3.76 -14.27
N PHE A 250 7.23 4.56 -13.68
CA PHE A 250 7.36 5.99 -14.01
C PHE A 250 8.36 6.19 -15.14
N VAL A 251 8.06 5.57 -16.28
CA VAL A 251 8.82 5.62 -17.52
C VAL A 251 7.94 6.24 -18.57
N ILE A 252 8.40 7.31 -19.23
CA ILE A 252 7.66 7.93 -20.32
C ILE A 252 7.70 6.96 -21.50
N GLU A 253 6.53 6.52 -21.92
CA GLU A 253 6.36 5.75 -23.14
C GLU A 253 5.76 6.66 -24.22
N THR A 254 6.50 6.86 -25.31
CA THR A 254 6.08 7.64 -26.48
C THR A 254 5.71 6.73 -27.62
#